data_AF-A0AAN6C9G9-F1
#
_entry.id   AF-A0AAN6C9G9-F1
#
_cell.length_a   1.000
_cell.length_b   1.000
_cell.length_c   1.000
_cell.angle_alpha   90.00
_cell.angle_beta   90.00
_cell.angle_gamma   90.00
#
_symmetry.space_group_name_H-M   'P 1'
#
loop_
_entity.id
_entity.type
_entity.pdbx_description
1 polymer ?
#
loop_
_entity_poly.entity_id
_entity_poly.type
_entity_poly.pdbx_seq_one_letter_code
_entity_poly.pdbx_strand_id
1 'polypeptide(L)'
;MADRYSFSLTTFSPSGKLVQIEYALNAVNQGITALGIKATNGIVIATEKKSSSPLADQSSLSKISDITPNIGMVYSGMGPDYRVLVDRARKVSHTEYKRIYNEYPPTRILVQDVARVMQEATQSAGVRPYGVSLLIAGWDEGIEPEDEEDDKSQEDSEEKKVNRKTGGIHKGGPMLYQVDPSGSYYPWKATAIGKSATKAKTFLEKRYSEELELEDAIHIALLTLKDNIEGEMNGDSIEIGIVGAPADHLLGLEGVEGATGPRFRKLTPQEIEDYLTSL
;
A
#
# COMPACT_ATOMS: atom_id res chain seq x y z
N MET A 1 21.17 25.35 -19.79
CA MET A 1 20.89 24.69 -21.09
C MET A 1 19.45 24.19 -21.05
N ALA A 2 18.67 24.37 -22.12
CA ALA A 2 17.34 23.78 -22.22
C ALA A 2 17.45 22.26 -22.41
N ASP A 3 16.55 21.50 -21.80
CA ASP A 3 16.44 20.06 -22.04
C ASP A 3 16.08 19.82 -23.52
N ARG A 4 16.86 18.96 -24.19
CA ARG A 4 16.69 18.65 -25.62
C ARG A 4 15.94 17.35 -25.85
N TYR A 5 15.62 16.59 -24.80
CA TYR A 5 14.88 15.34 -24.90
C TYR A 5 13.37 15.60 -24.81
N SER A 6 12.78 16.10 -25.90
CA SER A 6 11.33 16.36 -26.02
C SER A 6 10.53 15.20 -26.63
N PHE A 7 11.12 14.02 -26.76
CA PHE A 7 10.50 12.81 -27.31
C PHE A 7 10.42 11.69 -26.28
N SER A 8 9.41 10.81 -26.42
CA SER A 8 9.25 9.64 -25.54
C SER A 8 10.41 8.65 -25.74
N LEU A 9 10.95 8.13 -24.64
CA LEU A 9 11.91 7.02 -24.66
C LEU A 9 11.24 5.64 -24.65
N THR A 10 9.93 5.61 -24.40
CA THR A 10 9.11 4.40 -24.39
C THR A 10 8.25 4.39 -25.65
N THR A 11 8.62 3.54 -26.61
CA THR A 11 7.95 3.42 -27.91
C THR A 11 7.53 1.98 -28.17
N PHE A 12 6.52 1.79 -29.02
CA PHE A 12 6.10 0.46 -29.46
C PHE A 12 7.19 -0.21 -30.30
N SER A 13 7.46 -1.48 -30.00
CA SER A 13 8.22 -2.37 -30.88
C SER A 13 7.41 -2.73 -32.13
N PRO A 14 8.04 -3.27 -33.18
CA PRO A 14 7.33 -3.82 -34.34
C PRO A 14 6.32 -4.93 -33.98
N SER A 15 6.48 -5.58 -32.82
CA SER A 15 5.58 -6.60 -32.29
C SER A 15 4.47 -6.04 -31.37
N GLY A 16 4.36 -4.72 -31.25
CA GLY A 16 3.32 -4.06 -30.44
C GLY A 16 3.61 -3.98 -28.94
N LYS A 17 4.87 -4.19 -28.52
CA LYS A 17 5.26 -4.20 -27.10
C LYS A 17 5.89 -2.88 -26.67
N LEU A 18 5.66 -2.48 -25.42
CA LEU A 18 6.37 -1.38 -24.77
C LEU A 18 7.57 -1.91 -23.99
N VAL A 19 8.70 -2.03 -24.66
CA VAL A 19 9.88 -2.75 -24.15
C VAL A 19 10.45 -2.14 -22.87
N GLN A 20 10.40 -0.81 -22.70
CA GLN A 20 10.84 -0.15 -21.46
C GLN A 20 10.02 -0.57 -20.24
N ILE A 21 8.72 -0.86 -20.42
CA ILE A 21 7.86 -1.36 -19.35
C ILE A 21 8.22 -2.82 -19.03
N GLU A 22 8.50 -3.65 -20.04
CA GLU A 22 8.98 -5.03 -19.81
C GLU A 22 10.31 -5.05 -19.05
N TYR A 23 11.23 -4.13 -19.35
CA TYR A 23 12.49 -3.99 -18.62
C TYR A 23 12.29 -3.52 -17.17
N ALA A 24 11.38 -2.58 -16.94
CA ALA A 24 11.02 -2.16 -15.59
C ALA A 24 10.41 -3.33 -14.79
N LEU A 25 9.52 -4.11 -15.39
CA LEU A 25 8.97 -5.33 -14.76
C LEU A 25 10.03 -6.39 -14.47
N ASN A 26 11.04 -6.53 -15.34
CA ASN A 26 12.17 -7.42 -15.07
C ASN A 26 13.00 -6.93 -13.86
N ALA A 27 13.17 -5.61 -13.68
CA ALA A 27 13.80 -5.05 -12.50
C ALA A 27 12.98 -5.31 -11.22
N VAL A 28 11.65 -5.23 -11.31
CA VAL A 28 10.73 -5.63 -10.23
C VAL A 28 10.93 -7.10 -9.88
N ASN A 29 10.98 -7.99 -10.87
CA ASN A 29 11.17 -9.43 -10.66
C ASN A 29 12.56 -9.81 -10.10
N GLN A 30 13.53 -8.88 -10.07
CA GLN A 30 14.81 -9.06 -9.38
C GLN A 30 14.78 -8.47 -7.96
N GLY A 31 13.77 -7.67 -7.65
CA GLY A 31 13.58 -7.04 -6.35
C GLY A 31 13.26 -8.03 -5.24
N ILE A 32 13.49 -7.60 -4.01
CA ILE A 32 13.14 -8.36 -2.80
C ILE A 32 11.63 -8.62 -2.77
N THR A 33 11.24 -9.81 -2.34
CA THR A 33 9.84 -10.21 -2.24
C THR A 33 9.08 -9.35 -1.23
N ALA A 34 7.94 -8.83 -1.66
CA ALA A 34 6.96 -8.19 -0.79
C ALA A 34 5.59 -8.81 -1.04
N LEU A 35 4.76 -8.89 0.00
CA LEU A 35 3.43 -9.49 -0.09
C LEU A 35 2.41 -8.70 0.72
N GLY A 36 1.14 -8.93 0.41
CA GLY A 36 0.02 -8.37 1.15
C GLY A 36 -1.14 -9.35 1.23
N ILE A 37 -1.83 -9.36 2.37
CA ILE A 37 -2.98 -10.24 2.65
C ILE A 37 -4.09 -9.41 3.28
N LYS A 38 -5.27 -9.45 2.66
CA LYS A 38 -6.48 -8.80 3.15
C LYS A 38 -7.30 -9.77 4.02
N ALA A 39 -7.43 -9.43 5.30
CA ALA A 39 -8.32 -10.05 6.27
C ALA A 39 -9.69 -9.36 6.29
N THR A 40 -10.62 -9.89 7.09
CA THR A 40 -11.95 -9.31 7.38
C THR A 40 -11.83 -7.97 8.09
N ASN A 41 -10.94 -7.89 9.08
CA ASN A 41 -10.76 -6.76 10.00
C ASN A 41 -9.42 -6.02 9.81
N GLY A 42 -8.68 -6.32 8.74
CA GLY A 42 -7.44 -5.59 8.46
C GLY A 42 -6.68 -6.06 7.24
N ILE A 43 -5.47 -5.52 7.06
CA ILE A 43 -4.51 -5.90 6.03
C ILE A 43 -3.14 -5.98 6.65
N VAL A 44 -2.37 -6.97 6.25
CA VAL A 44 -0.93 -7.02 6.48
C VAL A 44 -0.20 -6.84 5.16
N ILE A 45 0.86 -6.03 5.17
CA ILE A 45 1.87 -5.95 4.12
C ILE A 45 3.24 -6.22 4.74
N ALA A 46 4.03 -7.08 4.10
CA ALA A 46 5.29 -7.55 4.66
C ALA A 46 6.38 -7.66 3.60
N THR A 47 7.62 -7.41 4.00
CA THR A 47 8.81 -7.55 3.15
C THR A 47 10.04 -7.88 3.98
N GLU A 48 11.02 -8.52 3.36
CA GLU A 48 12.37 -8.64 3.89
C GLU A 48 13.13 -7.29 3.80
N LYS A 49 13.85 -6.96 4.87
CA LYS A 49 14.90 -5.93 4.94
C LYS A 49 16.25 -6.60 4.69
N LYS A 50 16.71 -6.52 3.44
CA LYS A 50 18.04 -7.02 3.07
C LYS A 50 19.08 -5.92 3.24
N SER A 51 19.93 -6.05 4.25
CA SER A 51 21.11 -5.19 4.39
C SER A 51 22.22 -5.61 3.43
N SER A 52 22.88 -4.64 2.81
CA SER A 52 24.06 -4.90 1.96
C SER A 52 25.33 -5.16 2.77
N SER A 53 25.35 -4.75 4.04
CA SER A 53 26.50 -4.89 4.94
C SER A 53 26.04 -4.92 6.41
N PRO A 54 26.67 -5.73 7.27
CA PRO A 54 26.45 -5.65 8.72
C PRO A 54 26.75 -4.26 9.31
N LEU A 55 27.52 -3.42 8.59
CA LEU A 55 27.85 -2.05 8.99
C LEU A 55 26.78 -1.04 8.59
N ALA A 56 25.83 -1.41 7.74
CA ALA A 56 24.74 -0.52 7.38
C ALA A 56 23.72 -0.48 8.53
N ASP A 57 23.36 0.74 8.92
CA ASP A 57 22.31 0.95 9.91
C ASP A 57 20.95 0.58 9.31
N GLN A 58 20.46 -0.60 9.70
CA GLN A 58 19.20 -1.15 9.21
C GLN A 58 17.99 -0.33 9.67
N SER A 59 18.10 0.39 10.79
CA SER A 59 17.01 1.24 11.29
C SER A 59 16.71 2.41 10.36
N SER A 60 17.72 2.84 9.58
CA SER A 60 17.59 3.91 8.59
C SER A 60 16.92 3.45 7.27
N LEU A 61 16.79 2.14 7.05
CA LEU A 61 16.24 1.57 5.82
C LEU A 61 14.79 1.13 6.05
N SER A 62 13.84 1.88 5.47
CA SER A 62 12.43 1.54 5.50
C SER A 62 11.91 1.27 4.09
N LYS A 63 11.29 0.11 3.93
CA LYS A 63 10.66 -0.36 2.69
C LYS A 63 9.14 -0.30 2.77
N ILE A 64 8.59 -0.10 3.96
CA ILE A 64 7.17 0.14 4.20
C ILE A 64 6.99 1.58 4.70
N SER A 65 6.20 2.37 3.98
CA SER A 65 5.94 3.77 4.30
C SER A 65 4.47 4.02 4.55
N ASP A 66 4.17 4.81 5.57
CA ASP A 66 2.89 5.47 5.77
C ASP A 66 2.70 6.58 4.72
N ILE A 67 1.55 6.62 4.05
CA ILE A 67 1.21 7.68 3.09
C ILE A 67 0.14 8.61 3.66
N THR A 68 -0.81 8.02 4.37
CA THR A 68 -1.82 8.71 5.18
C THR A 68 -2.02 7.91 6.47
N PRO A 69 -2.73 8.44 7.49
CA PRO A 69 -3.05 7.68 8.71
C PRO A 69 -3.76 6.34 8.46
N ASN A 70 -4.42 6.18 7.30
CA ASN A 70 -5.20 4.99 6.97
C ASN A 70 -4.60 4.16 5.83
N ILE A 71 -3.48 4.58 5.23
CA ILE A 71 -2.91 3.94 4.03
C ILE A 71 -1.39 3.79 4.17
N GLY A 72 -0.92 2.55 4.01
CA GLY A 72 0.49 2.19 3.90
C GLY A 72 0.86 1.66 2.52
N MET A 73 2.15 1.71 2.20
CA MET A 73 2.67 1.28 0.90
C MET A 73 4.00 0.53 1.05
N VAL A 74 4.14 -0.61 0.37
CA VAL A 74 5.38 -1.40 0.24
C VAL A 74 5.71 -1.60 -1.23
N TYR A 75 6.96 -1.95 -1.56
CA TYR A 75 7.38 -2.12 -2.95
C TYR A 75 8.29 -3.34 -3.18
N SER A 76 8.41 -3.71 -4.45
CA SER A 76 9.53 -4.50 -4.97
C SER A 76 10.13 -3.83 -6.21
N GLY A 77 11.45 -3.88 -6.35
CA GLY A 77 12.21 -3.23 -7.43
C GLY A 77 13.23 -2.21 -6.91
N MET A 78 13.30 -1.04 -7.56
CA MET A 78 14.29 0.00 -7.29
C MET A 78 13.91 0.92 -6.10
N GLY A 79 14.65 0.85 -4.99
CA GLY A 79 14.41 1.69 -3.80
C GLY A 79 14.44 3.21 -4.03
N PRO A 80 15.35 3.77 -4.87
CA PRO A 80 15.32 5.20 -5.17
C PRO A 80 14.04 5.66 -5.86
N ASP A 81 13.51 4.86 -6.79
CA ASP A 81 12.24 5.13 -7.49
C ASP A 81 11.05 5.06 -6.51
N TYR A 82 11.06 4.09 -5.59
CA TYR A 82 10.05 4.00 -4.53
C TYR A 82 10.05 5.25 -3.63
N ARG A 83 11.23 5.70 -3.18
CA ARG A 83 11.34 6.85 -2.26
C ARG A 83 10.70 8.12 -2.84
N VAL A 84 10.97 8.42 -4.12
CA VAL A 84 10.36 9.60 -4.77
C VAL A 84 8.85 9.43 -5.01
N LEU A 85 8.39 8.20 -5.24
CA LEU A 85 6.96 7.90 -5.35
C LEU A 85 6.23 8.06 -4.02
N VAL A 86 6.84 7.68 -2.89
CA VAL A 86 6.31 7.94 -1.54
C VAL A 86 6.10 9.43 -1.32
N ASP A 87 7.10 10.25 -1.61
CA ASP A 87 7.00 11.72 -1.45
C ASP A 87 5.91 12.31 -2.35
N ARG A 88 5.79 11.81 -3.59
CA ARG A 88 4.75 12.22 -4.51
C ARG A 88 3.35 11.80 -4.04
N ALA A 89 3.22 10.58 -3.52
CA ALA A 89 1.96 10.04 -3.00
C ALA A 89 1.49 10.82 -1.76
N ARG A 90 2.41 11.17 -0.84
CA ARG A 90 2.12 12.03 0.32
C ARG A 90 1.72 13.44 -0.10
N LYS A 91 2.38 14.00 -1.13
CA LYS A 91 2.05 15.32 -1.65
C LYS A 91 0.67 15.35 -2.30
N VAL A 92 0.38 14.41 -3.20
CA VAL A 92 -0.88 14.36 -3.95
C VAL A 92 -2.08 14.09 -3.05
N SER A 93 -1.92 13.25 -2.01
CA SER A 93 -2.97 13.01 -1.01
C SER A 93 -3.40 14.29 -0.29
N HIS A 94 -2.48 15.23 -0.12
CA HIS A 94 -2.78 16.53 0.49
C HIS A 94 -3.30 17.55 -0.52
N THR A 95 -2.64 17.69 -1.67
CA THR A 95 -2.97 18.76 -2.63
C THR A 95 -4.28 18.51 -3.37
N GLU A 96 -4.51 17.28 -3.81
CA GLU A 96 -5.67 16.94 -4.65
C GLU A 96 -6.88 16.46 -3.84
N TYR A 97 -6.70 16.19 -2.54
CA TYR A 97 -7.78 15.66 -1.71
C TYR A 97 -7.92 16.39 -0.37
N LYS A 98 -6.94 16.26 0.55
CA LYS A 98 -7.09 16.80 1.92
C LYS A 98 -7.37 18.30 1.97
N ARG A 99 -6.73 19.10 1.12
CA ARG A 99 -6.99 20.55 1.06
C ARG A 99 -8.35 20.91 0.49
N ILE A 100 -8.96 20.03 -0.28
CA ILE A 100 -10.24 20.26 -0.96
C ILE A 100 -11.40 19.76 -0.09
N TYR A 101 -11.26 18.55 0.47
CA TYR A 101 -12.32 17.85 1.21
C TYR A 101 -12.12 17.81 2.72
N ASN A 102 -10.99 18.32 3.22
CA ASN A 102 -10.61 18.29 4.64
C ASN A 102 -10.56 16.88 5.27
N GLU A 103 -10.39 15.84 4.45
CA GLU A 103 -10.24 14.45 4.85
C GLU A 103 -9.16 13.75 4.00
N TYR A 104 -8.64 12.61 4.42
CA TYR A 104 -7.66 11.86 3.62
C TYR A 104 -8.37 11.09 2.48
N PRO A 105 -7.72 10.91 1.32
CA PRO A 105 -8.33 10.22 0.20
C PRO A 105 -8.62 8.75 0.53
N PRO A 106 -9.73 8.19 0.01
CA PRO A 106 -9.92 6.75 -0.06
C PRO A 106 -8.76 6.08 -0.79
N THR A 107 -8.48 4.83 -0.42
CA THR A 107 -7.40 3.99 -0.95
C THR A 107 -7.43 3.94 -2.46
N ARG A 108 -8.62 3.73 -3.05
CA ARG A 108 -8.78 3.68 -4.51
C ARG A 108 -8.37 4.99 -5.19
N ILE A 109 -8.70 6.15 -4.61
CA ILE A 109 -8.37 7.45 -5.18
C ILE A 109 -6.86 7.67 -5.15
N LEU A 110 -6.20 7.38 -4.02
CA LEU A 110 -4.75 7.48 -3.90
C LEU A 110 -4.04 6.54 -4.88
N VAL A 111 -4.53 5.31 -5.04
CA VAL A 111 -4.02 4.33 -6.01
C VAL A 111 -4.10 4.88 -7.43
N GLN A 112 -5.22 5.50 -7.81
CA GLN A 112 -5.40 6.14 -9.12
C GLN A 112 -4.41 7.29 -9.34
N ASP A 113 -4.16 8.10 -8.32
CA ASP A 113 -3.21 9.21 -8.40
C ASP A 113 -1.77 8.72 -8.58
N VAL A 114 -1.36 7.69 -7.83
CA VAL A 114 -0.03 7.08 -7.95
C VAL A 114 0.13 6.40 -9.30
N ALA A 115 -0.88 5.65 -9.74
CA ALA A 115 -0.92 5.01 -11.05
C ALA A 115 -0.77 6.02 -12.20
N ARG A 116 -1.44 7.18 -12.10
CA ARG A 116 -1.32 8.27 -13.06
C ARG A 116 0.10 8.83 -13.11
N VAL A 117 0.73 9.09 -11.96
CA VAL A 117 2.14 9.51 -11.91
C VAL A 117 3.07 8.49 -12.58
N MET A 118 2.84 7.20 -12.34
CA MET A 118 3.64 6.15 -12.96
C MET A 118 3.40 6.08 -14.48
N GLN A 119 2.15 6.20 -14.92
CA GLN A 119 1.78 6.21 -16.34
C GLN A 119 2.41 7.40 -17.08
N GLU A 120 2.43 8.59 -16.48
CA GLU A 120 3.06 9.78 -17.07
C GLU A 120 4.53 9.52 -17.41
N ALA A 121 5.26 8.79 -16.57
CA ALA A 121 6.65 8.41 -16.81
C ALA A 121 6.84 7.36 -17.93
N THR A 122 5.77 6.72 -18.39
CA THR A 122 5.79 5.80 -19.54
C THR A 122 5.59 6.48 -20.89
N GLN A 123 5.20 7.75 -20.90
CA GLN A 123 4.87 8.47 -22.14
C GLN A 123 5.56 9.82 -22.26
N SER A 124 5.89 10.45 -21.13
CA SER A 124 6.53 11.75 -21.10
C SER A 124 7.93 11.72 -21.73
N ALA A 125 8.34 12.88 -22.23
CA ALA A 125 9.60 13.03 -22.91
C ALA A 125 10.79 12.93 -21.95
N GLY A 126 11.88 12.29 -22.40
CA GLY A 126 13.15 12.24 -21.66
C GLY A 126 13.17 11.41 -20.37
N VAL A 127 12.09 10.69 -20.06
CA VAL A 127 11.97 9.88 -18.84
C VAL A 127 11.80 8.39 -19.16
N ARG A 128 12.19 7.55 -18.19
CA ARG A 128 11.95 6.10 -18.20
C ARG A 128 10.83 5.75 -17.22
N PRO A 129 10.13 4.61 -17.41
CA PRO A 129 9.22 4.08 -16.40
C PRO A 129 9.91 3.88 -15.05
N TYR A 130 9.10 3.94 -13.99
CA TYR A 130 9.54 3.59 -12.64
C TYR A 130 9.82 2.09 -12.56
N GLY A 131 10.97 1.71 -12.00
CA GLY A 131 11.40 0.33 -11.85
C GLY A 131 10.85 -0.35 -10.59
N VAL A 132 9.59 -0.09 -10.24
CA VAL A 132 8.93 -0.63 -9.04
C VAL A 132 7.52 -1.09 -9.33
N SER A 133 7.10 -2.15 -8.63
CA SER A 133 5.69 -2.42 -8.36
C SER A 133 5.41 -2.11 -6.89
N LEU A 134 4.21 -1.62 -6.62
CA LEU A 134 3.77 -1.18 -5.30
C LEU A 134 2.63 -2.07 -4.83
N LEU A 135 2.61 -2.39 -3.53
CA LEU A 135 1.39 -2.82 -2.85
C LEU A 135 0.93 -1.69 -1.94
N ILE A 136 -0.30 -1.24 -2.12
CA ILE A 136 -0.94 -0.17 -1.35
C ILE A 136 -2.07 -0.80 -0.54
N ALA A 137 -1.97 -0.70 0.78
CA ALA A 137 -2.93 -1.24 1.73
C ALA A 137 -3.59 -0.09 2.48
N GLY A 138 -4.92 -0.06 2.54
CA GLY A 138 -5.63 0.98 3.26
C GLY A 138 -7.01 0.57 3.75
N TRP A 139 -7.61 1.43 4.56
CA TRP A 139 -8.95 1.26 5.10
C TRP A 139 -9.83 2.42 4.67
N ASP A 140 -10.89 2.12 3.94
CA ASP A 140 -11.84 3.12 3.48
C ASP A 140 -13.07 3.10 4.38
N GLU A 141 -13.49 4.26 4.88
CA GLU A 141 -14.78 4.39 5.56
C GLU A 141 -15.87 4.37 4.48
N GLY A 142 -16.83 3.47 4.63
CA GLY A 142 -17.98 3.39 3.73
C GLY A 142 -19.01 4.45 4.07
N ILE A 143 -19.89 4.74 3.11
CA ILE A 143 -21.16 5.41 3.40
C ILE A 143 -22.17 4.29 3.52
N GLU A 144 -22.69 4.03 4.73
CA GLU A 144 -23.93 3.25 4.83
C GLU A 144 -25.02 4.03 4.10
N PRO A 145 -25.77 3.42 3.17
CA PRO A 145 -26.91 4.09 2.58
C PRO A 145 -27.83 4.52 3.73
N GLU A 146 -28.23 5.79 3.75
CA GLU A 146 -29.35 6.20 4.60
C GLU A 146 -30.52 5.31 4.17
N ASP A 147 -30.97 4.41 5.05
CA ASP A 147 -32.17 3.62 4.79
C ASP A 147 -33.30 4.63 4.49
N GLU A 148 -34.01 4.46 3.37
CA GLU A 148 -35.19 5.28 3.03
C GLU A 148 -36.40 5.00 3.96
N GLU A 149 -36.16 4.63 5.21
CA GLU A 149 -37.18 4.37 6.24
C GLU A 149 -36.90 5.24 7.46
N ASP A 150 -37.44 6.47 7.44
CA ASP A 150 -38.11 7.16 8.56
C ASP A 150 -38.06 8.71 8.44
N ASP A 151 -38.39 9.27 7.27
CA ASP A 151 -38.72 10.70 7.15
C ASP A 151 -40.17 10.99 7.60
N LYS A 152 -40.50 10.60 8.85
CA LYS A 152 -41.72 11.00 9.54
C LYS A 152 -41.53 11.17 11.05
N SER A 153 -40.55 11.96 11.47
CA SER A 153 -40.69 12.93 12.57
C SER A 153 -39.32 13.34 13.13
N GLN A 154 -38.92 14.60 12.97
CA GLN A 154 -38.77 15.56 14.08
C GLN A 154 -38.09 16.85 13.63
N GLU A 155 -38.62 17.95 14.16
CA GLU A 155 -38.19 19.33 13.97
C GLU A 155 -36.82 19.61 14.62
N ASP A 156 -36.06 20.50 14.00
CA ASP A 156 -35.01 21.36 14.58
C ASP A 156 -33.97 20.72 15.51
N SER A 157 -33.03 19.98 14.91
CA SER A 157 -31.64 20.00 15.36
C SER A 157 -30.72 20.10 14.15
N GLU A 158 -29.94 21.18 14.04
CA GLU A 158 -28.88 21.36 13.05
C GLU A 158 -27.74 20.36 13.30
N GLU A 159 -27.97 19.08 13.05
CA GLU A 159 -26.89 18.12 12.88
C GLU A 159 -26.16 18.46 11.58
N LYS A 160 -24.90 18.89 11.71
CA LYS A 160 -24.00 19.10 10.58
C LYS A 160 -23.94 17.81 9.75
N LYS A 161 -24.66 17.76 8.62
CA LYS A 161 -24.52 16.71 7.61
C LYS A 161 -23.06 16.59 7.21
N VAL A 162 -22.39 15.56 7.75
CA VAL A 162 -21.01 15.23 7.40
C VAL A 162 -21.04 14.63 5.99
N ASN A 163 -20.90 15.49 4.99
CA ASN A 163 -20.89 15.13 3.58
C ASN A 163 -19.54 14.48 3.23
N ARG A 164 -19.25 13.30 3.80
CA ARG A 164 -18.08 12.46 3.48
C ARG A 164 -18.25 11.98 2.05
N LYS A 165 -17.53 12.58 1.10
CA LYS A 165 -17.57 12.16 -0.29
C LYS A 165 -16.55 11.04 -0.49
N THR A 166 -16.88 9.83 -0.04
CA THR A 166 -16.03 8.62 -0.12
C THR A 166 -15.73 8.13 -1.54
N GLY A 167 -15.94 8.96 -2.58
CA GLY A 167 -15.75 8.58 -3.98
C GLY A 167 -16.74 7.51 -4.45
N GLY A 168 -17.90 7.36 -3.79
CA GLY A 168 -18.92 6.37 -4.13
C GLY A 168 -18.69 4.97 -3.53
N ILE A 169 -18.01 4.89 -2.39
CA ILE A 169 -17.80 3.62 -1.68
C ILE A 169 -18.98 3.36 -0.75
N HIS A 170 -19.86 2.45 -1.16
CA HIS A 170 -21.06 2.03 -0.41
C HIS A 170 -20.76 1.05 0.74
N LYS A 171 -19.67 0.29 0.66
CA LYS A 171 -19.21 -0.61 1.72
C LYS A 171 -17.74 -0.34 2.00
N GLY A 172 -17.46 0.16 3.19
CA GLY A 172 -16.09 0.42 3.65
C GLY A 172 -15.35 -0.86 3.98
N GLY A 173 -14.10 -0.70 4.41
CA GLY A 173 -13.27 -1.77 4.91
C GLY A 173 -11.88 -1.82 4.29
N PRO A 174 -11.18 -2.94 4.48
CA PRO A 174 -9.81 -3.09 4.02
C PRO A 174 -9.73 -3.21 2.50
N MET A 175 -8.80 -2.48 1.89
CA MET A 175 -8.49 -2.49 0.45
C MET A 175 -6.99 -2.71 0.20
N LEU A 176 -6.65 -3.73 -0.60
CA LEU A 176 -5.28 -4.03 -1.03
C LEU A 176 -5.19 -3.89 -2.56
N TYR A 177 -4.25 -3.08 -3.04
CA TYR A 177 -4.01 -2.84 -4.46
C TYR A 177 -2.56 -3.13 -4.84
N GLN A 178 -2.35 -3.62 -6.06
CA GLN A 178 -1.05 -3.62 -6.72
C GLN A 178 -1.03 -2.52 -7.79
N VAL A 179 0.09 -1.79 -7.91
CA VAL A 179 0.35 -0.84 -9.01
C VAL A 179 1.66 -1.23 -9.69
N ASP A 180 1.66 -1.37 -11.02
CA ASP A 180 2.81 -1.81 -11.82
C ASP A 180 3.46 -0.67 -12.61
N PRO A 181 4.70 -0.83 -13.12
CA PRO A 181 5.43 0.17 -13.91
C PRO A 181 4.66 0.82 -15.07
N SER A 182 3.65 0.13 -15.62
CA SER A 182 2.79 0.67 -16.67
C SER A 182 1.81 1.75 -16.20
N GLY A 183 1.62 1.89 -14.88
CA GLY A 183 0.49 2.60 -14.27
C GLY A 183 -0.79 1.77 -14.19
N SER A 184 -0.77 0.49 -14.56
CA SER A 184 -1.90 -0.41 -14.32
C SER A 184 -2.02 -0.73 -12.84
N TYR A 185 -3.24 -0.80 -12.33
CA TYR A 185 -3.51 -1.18 -10.94
C TYR A 185 -4.67 -2.17 -10.81
N TYR A 186 -4.59 -3.05 -9.81
CA TYR A 186 -5.55 -4.13 -9.59
C TYR A 186 -5.81 -4.34 -8.10
N PRO A 187 -7.08 -4.55 -7.67
CA PRO A 187 -7.38 -4.94 -6.30
C PRO A 187 -7.05 -6.43 -6.08
N TRP A 188 -6.60 -6.78 -4.87
CA TRP A 188 -6.23 -8.14 -4.50
C TRP A 188 -6.84 -8.56 -3.15
N LYS A 189 -7.12 -9.85 -3.03
CA LYS A 189 -7.40 -10.52 -1.75
C LYS A 189 -6.10 -10.84 -1.01
N ALA A 190 -5.15 -11.44 -1.73
CA ALA A 190 -3.77 -11.59 -1.31
C ALA A 190 -2.91 -11.60 -2.57
N THR A 191 -1.68 -11.09 -2.50
CA THR A 191 -0.74 -11.11 -3.62
C THR A 191 0.70 -10.95 -3.14
N ALA A 192 1.65 -11.24 -4.03
CA ALA A 192 3.06 -11.02 -3.82
C ALA A 192 3.71 -10.44 -5.08
N ILE A 193 4.77 -9.66 -4.90
CA ILE A 193 5.60 -9.06 -5.95
C ILE A 193 7.08 -9.29 -5.64
N GLY A 194 7.94 -9.27 -6.66
CA GLY A 194 9.39 -9.49 -6.52
C GLY A 194 9.88 -10.89 -6.90
N LYS A 195 11.14 -11.18 -6.58
CA LYS A 195 11.91 -12.38 -6.99
C LYS A 195 11.18 -13.69 -6.77
N SER A 196 10.47 -13.85 -5.65
CA SER A 196 9.78 -15.09 -5.31
C SER A 196 8.25 -14.99 -5.43
N ALA A 197 7.73 -13.99 -6.14
CA ALA A 197 6.28 -13.73 -6.23
C ALA A 197 5.47 -14.94 -6.67
N THR A 198 5.93 -15.69 -7.69
CA THR A 198 5.20 -16.88 -8.19
C THR A 198 5.04 -17.94 -7.11
N LYS A 199 6.10 -18.26 -6.37
CA LYS A 199 6.06 -19.25 -5.27
C LYS A 199 5.20 -18.77 -4.12
N ALA A 200 5.36 -17.50 -3.73
CA ALA A 200 4.58 -16.87 -2.68
C ALA A 200 3.08 -16.88 -3.01
N LYS A 201 2.68 -16.53 -4.24
CA LYS A 201 1.27 -16.58 -4.68
C LYS A 201 0.67 -17.98 -4.58
N THR A 202 1.39 -19.02 -5.03
CA THR A 202 0.92 -20.40 -4.90
C THR A 202 0.75 -20.84 -3.44
N PHE A 203 1.57 -20.34 -2.52
CA PHE A 203 1.40 -20.59 -1.09
C PHE A 203 0.16 -19.86 -0.54
N LEU A 204 0.00 -18.58 -0.88
CA LEU A 204 -1.14 -17.75 -0.46
C LEU A 204 -2.46 -18.34 -0.96
N GLU A 205 -2.54 -18.80 -2.21
CA GLU A 205 -3.73 -19.45 -2.78
C GLU A 205 -4.20 -20.66 -1.97
N LYS A 206 -3.27 -21.39 -1.33
CA LYS A 206 -3.61 -22.58 -0.51
C LYS A 206 -4.02 -22.24 0.92
N ARG A 207 -3.60 -21.09 1.45
CA ARG A 207 -3.81 -20.69 2.85
C ARG A 207 -4.87 -19.61 3.03
N TYR A 208 -5.21 -18.90 1.96
CA TYR A 208 -6.18 -17.82 2.01
C TYR A 208 -7.61 -18.32 2.22
N SER A 209 -8.35 -17.63 3.10
CA SER A 209 -9.80 -17.74 3.27
C SER A 209 -10.41 -16.33 3.37
N GLU A 210 -11.68 -16.17 2.99
CA GLU A 210 -12.40 -14.90 3.13
C GLU A 210 -12.69 -14.53 4.59
N GLU A 211 -12.63 -15.51 5.49
CA GLU A 211 -12.91 -15.36 6.93
C GLU A 211 -11.63 -15.12 7.76
N LEU A 212 -10.49 -14.88 7.11
CA LEU A 212 -9.23 -14.64 7.81
C LEU A 212 -9.31 -13.37 8.66
N GLU A 213 -8.92 -13.49 9.93
CA GLU A 213 -8.67 -12.35 10.82
C GLU A 213 -7.24 -11.82 10.62
N LEU A 214 -6.99 -10.59 11.06
CA LEU A 214 -5.70 -9.91 10.87
C LEU A 214 -4.53 -10.69 11.48
N GLU A 215 -4.72 -11.26 12.66
CA GLU A 215 -3.70 -12.07 13.34
C GLU A 215 -3.30 -13.31 12.53
N ASP A 216 -4.29 -14.03 11.98
CA ASP A 216 -4.04 -15.18 11.09
C ASP A 216 -3.36 -14.75 9.79
N ALA A 217 -3.75 -13.58 9.25
CA ALA A 217 -3.11 -13.02 8.08
C ALA A 217 -1.64 -12.67 8.33
N ILE A 218 -1.28 -12.11 9.50
CA ILE A 218 0.11 -11.86 9.90
C ILE A 218 0.89 -13.18 9.97
N HIS A 219 0.31 -14.21 10.58
CA HIS A 219 0.93 -15.53 10.67
C HIS A 219 1.18 -16.14 9.27
N ILE A 220 0.20 -16.08 8.36
CA ILE A 220 0.35 -16.55 6.98
C ILE A 220 1.39 -15.72 6.21
N ALA A 221 1.43 -14.40 6.41
CA ALA A 221 2.41 -13.52 5.80
C ALA A 221 3.84 -13.91 6.20
N LEU A 222 4.07 -14.15 7.49
CA LEU A 222 5.36 -14.58 8.01
C LEU A 222 5.76 -15.97 7.49
N LEU A 223 4.85 -16.95 7.51
CA LEU A 223 5.09 -18.28 6.92
C LEU A 223 5.47 -18.18 5.43
N THR A 224 4.77 -17.33 4.69
CA THR A 224 5.04 -17.12 3.26
C THR A 224 6.43 -16.50 3.06
N LEU A 225 6.86 -15.57 3.91
CA LEU A 225 8.20 -15.01 3.85
C LEU A 225 9.28 -16.02 4.25
N LYS A 226 9.05 -16.83 5.29
CA LYS A 226 9.98 -17.86 5.78
C LYS A 226 10.38 -18.85 4.68
N ASP A 227 9.44 -19.26 3.83
CA ASP A 227 9.69 -20.16 2.70
C ASP A 227 10.44 -19.50 1.52
N ASN A 228 10.58 -18.17 1.53
CA ASN A 228 11.10 -17.40 0.39
C ASN A 228 12.33 -16.54 0.70
N ILE A 229 12.72 -16.38 1.97
CA ILE A 229 13.89 -15.62 2.41
C ILE A 229 15.12 -16.54 2.49
N GLU A 230 16.26 -16.00 2.06
CA GLU A 230 17.56 -16.63 2.19
C GLU A 230 18.25 -16.07 3.45
N GLY A 231 18.27 -16.80 4.55
CA GLY A 231 18.96 -16.40 5.79
C GLY A 231 18.07 -16.42 7.04
N GLU A 232 18.49 -15.69 8.07
CA GLU A 232 17.79 -15.61 9.34
C GLU A 232 16.57 -14.67 9.27
N MET A 233 15.45 -15.16 9.77
CA MET A 233 14.21 -14.41 9.92
C MET A 233 14.08 -13.98 11.39
N ASN A 234 14.14 -12.67 11.63
CA ASN A 234 14.06 -12.04 12.95
C ASN A 234 13.37 -10.66 12.82
N GLY A 235 13.11 -10.00 13.94
CA GLY A 235 12.43 -8.70 14.00
C GLY A 235 13.16 -7.57 13.26
N ASP A 236 14.47 -7.71 13.05
CA ASP A 236 15.28 -6.73 12.34
C ASP A 236 15.39 -7.02 10.83
N SER A 237 15.27 -8.28 10.41
CA SER A 237 15.35 -8.69 9.00
C SER A 237 14.01 -8.61 8.27
N ILE A 238 12.90 -8.39 8.97
CA ILE A 238 11.55 -8.27 8.41
C ILE A 238 10.96 -6.89 8.73
N GLU A 239 10.19 -6.33 7.79
CA GLU A 239 9.35 -5.16 8.04
C GLU A 239 7.89 -5.53 7.76
N ILE A 240 7.01 -5.21 8.71
CA ILE A 240 5.57 -5.46 8.63
C ILE A 240 4.82 -4.16 8.88
N GLY A 241 3.90 -3.83 7.97
CA GLY A 241 2.90 -2.80 8.14
C GLY A 241 1.52 -3.44 8.21
N ILE A 242 0.68 -2.96 9.12
CA ILE A 242 -0.70 -3.38 9.23
C ILE A 242 -1.63 -2.20 9.07
N VAL A 243 -2.81 -2.46 8.52
CA VAL A 243 -3.97 -1.57 8.54
C VAL A 243 -5.08 -2.30 9.29
N GLY A 244 -5.54 -1.76 10.42
CA GLY A 244 -6.55 -2.43 11.25
C GLY A 244 -7.51 -1.47 11.92
N ALA A 245 -7.92 -1.82 13.15
CA ALA A 245 -8.66 -0.92 14.03
C ALA A 245 -7.87 0.36 14.32
N PRO A 246 -8.54 1.50 14.61
CA PRO A 246 -7.85 2.74 14.95
C PRO A 246 -6.93 2.55 16.17
N ALA A 247 -5.68 2.99 16.03
CA ALA A 247 -4.71 2.95 17.12
C ALA A 247 -4.72 4.28 17.88
N ASP A 248 -5.73 4.49 18.73
CA ASP A 248 -5.95 5.79 19.42
C ASP A 248 -4.76 6.23 20.28
N HIS A 249 -4.00 5.29 20.83
CA HIS A 249 -2.76 5.55 21.56
C HIS A 249 -1.65 6.22 20.70
N LEU A 250 -1.75 6.17 19.36
CA LEU A 250 -0.83 6.83 18.43
C LEU A 250 -1.30 8.21 17.99
N LEU A 251 -2.49 8.66 18.41
CA LEU A 251 -3.02 9.98 18.06
C LEU A 251 -2.20 11.13 18.66
N GLY A 252 -1.63 10.91 19.85
CA GLY A 252 -0.85 11.92 20.59
C GLY A 252 -1.69 13.07 21.17
N LEU A 253 -3.02 12.98 21.13
CA LEU A 253 -3.97 13.94 21.67
C LEU A 253 -5.09 13.18 22.41
N GLU A 254 -5.58 13.74 23.50
CA GLU A 254 -6.69 13.20 24.28
C GLU A 254 -7.87 14.20 24.32
N GLY A 255 -9.09 13.69 24.42
CA GLY A 255 -10.29 14.51 24.65
C GLY A 255 -10.83 15.29 23.45
N VAL A 256 -10.34 15.04 22.23
CA VAL A 256 -10.91 15.63 21.01
C VAL A 256 -12.01 14.71 20.46
N GLU A 257 -13.25 15.19 20.50
CA GLU A 257 -14.41 14.46 20.02
C GLU A 257 -14.30 14.14 18.52
N GLY A 258 -14.50 12.87 18.15
CA GLY A 258 -14.44 12.39 16.77
C GLY A 258 -13.04 12.18 16.20
N ALA A 259 -11.97 12.47 16.95
CA ALA A 259 -10.61 12.19 16.51
C ALA A 259 -10.24 10.72 16.81
N THR A 260 -9.98 9.94 15.76
CA THR A 260 -9.52 8.56 15.87
C THR A 260 -8.03 8.46 15.52
N GLY A 261 -7.32 7.53 16.16
CA GLY A 261 -5.93 7.25 15.84
C GLY A 261 -5.72 6.72 14.41
N PRO A 262 -4.46 6.70 13.93
CA PRO A 262 -4.14 6.10 12.64
C PRO A 262 -4.51 4.61 12.62
N ARG A 263 -5.02 4.13 11.50
CA ARG A 263 -5.25 2.69 11.27
C ARG A 263 -4.02 1.99 10.74
N PHE A 264 -3.17 2.70 10.01
CA PHE A 264 -1.88 2.18 9.54
C PHE A 264 -0.83 2.32 10.65
N ARG A 265 -0.14 1.22 10.95
CA ARG A 265 1.07 1.24 11.79
C ARG A 265 2.07 0.19 11.34
N LYS A 266 3.34 0.42 11.66
CA LYS A 266 4.39 -0.58 11.51
C LYS A 266 4.54 -1.36 12.81
N LEU A 267 4.74 -2.66 12.71
CA LEU A 267 5.10 -3.47 13.87
C LEU A 267 6.56 -3.18 14.25
N THR A 268 6.81 -3.14 15.55
CA THR A 268 8.16 -3.05 16.11
C THR A 268 8.90 -4.38 15.94
N PRO A 269 10.26 -4.38 15.98
CA PRO A 269 11.02 -5.62 15.95
C PRO A 269 10.58 -6.61 17.03
N GLN A 270 10.29 -6.13 18.24
CA GLN A 270 9.83 -6.98 19.34
C GLN A 270 8.47 -7.63 19.06
N GLU A 271 7.49 -6.89 18.55
CA GLU A 271 6.20 -7.47 18.16
C GLU A 271 6.38 -8.55 17.09
N ILE A 272 7.26 -8.33 16.12
CA ILE A 272 7.57 -9.32 15.08
C ILE A 272 8.20 -10.57 15.71
N GLU A 273 9.14 -10.43 16.64
CA GLU A 273 9.73 -11.57 17.36
C GLU A 273 8.67 -12.38 18.11
N ASP A 274 7.74 -11.71 18.78
CA ASP A 274 6.66 -12.38 19.51
C ASP A 274 5.83 -13.26 18.55
N TYR A 275 5.50 -12.77 17.34
CA TYR A 275 4.87 -13.59 16.31
C TYR A 275 5.78 -14.75 15.83
N LEU A 276 7.08 -14.51 15.64
CA LEU A 276 8.02 -15.54 15.20
C LEU A 276 8.19 -16.67 16.23
N THR A 277 8.04 -16.41 17.52
CA THR A 277 8.06 -17.47 18.55
C THR A 277 6.84 -18.38 18.49
N SER A 278 5.72 -17.91 17.93
CA SER A 278 4.46 -18.65 17.79
C SER A 278 4.35 -19.47 16.49
N LEU A 279 5.46 -19.59 15.75
CA LEU A 279 5.49 -19.91 14.31
C LEU A 279 6.02 -21.31 13.96
#